data_AF-A0A117SYN8-F1
#
_entry.id   AF-A0A117SYN8-F1
#
_cell.length_a   1.000
_cell.length_b   1.000
_cell.length_c   1.000
_cell.angle_alpha   90.00
_cell.angle_beta   90.00
_cell.angle_gamma   90.00
#
_symmetry.space_group_name_H-M   'P 1'
#
loop_
_entity.id
_entity.type
_entity.pdbx_description
1 polymer ?
#
loop_
_entity_poly.entity_id
_entity_poly.type
_entity_poly.pdbx_seq_one_letter_code
_entity_poly.pdbx_strand_id
1 'polypeptide(L)'
;MNMTPYIDPAVVHSFHVMLFQWSLMTLATILLMSAAWWLLGYFNEEVDTPQHITFDTHHPFRQIWMLIRHRIGHTPKARVVLWWGLGAFWLIDGVLQAQPAMPNNGFVQDVLAPTVIGQPPWYLRILGWNIQFWTDYPIGADVFAVILQVGIGLCLLLAMDRVWGKIGLWVSIVWGLGIWFLGEGMGGILTGSATWLSGSPGSVLFYVCGAIFLLLPESVWRDGRVIRFGNRVIGGIWILAAFAQALPTAGYWTGQGLSTPFLIAASMPQPRLFSDPIHAMAVSTLHHPWLWNTAFVVFMFTLGVFFWFQRVHSWVLVSAFVWLFFSWWMGEDFGVMGGIGTDPNSAPVFALFIVTIHLDRFARHKQAPLKLHTQTFFTLER
;
A
#
# COMPACT_ATOMS: atom_id res chain seq x y z
N MET A 1 6.62 -22.50 -22.93
CA MET A 1 7.85 -21.85 -23.44
C MET A 1 8.13 -20.67 -22.53
N ASN A 2 9.18 -20.75 -21.70
CA ASN A 2 9.65 -19.59 -20.93
C ASN A 2 10.33 -18.63 -21.91
N MET A 3 9.56 -17.79 -22.58
CA MET A 3 10.16 -16.61 -23.20
C MET A 3 10.33 -15.60 -22.08
N THR A 4 11.51 -15.58 -21.46
CA THR A 4 11.93 -14.41 -20.70
C THR A 4 11.77 -13.20 -21.62
N PRO A 5 11.00 -12.17 -21.24
CA PRO A 5 10.81 -11.00 -22.09
C PRO A 5 12.18 -10.47 -22.49
N TYR A 6 12.36 -10.19 -23.79
CA TYR A 6 13.61 -9.65 -24.29
C TYR A 6 13.80 -8.26 -23.67
N ILE A 7 14.83 -8.12 -22.84
CA ILE A 7 15.23 -6.85 -22.24
C ILE A 7 16.31 -6.25 -23.13
N ASP A 8 16.02 -5.14 -23.80
CA ASP A 8 16.99 -4.43 -24.62
C ASP A 8 18.00 -3.70 -23.73
N PRO A 9 19.30 -4.07 -23.78
CA PRO A 9 20.32 -3.42 -22.97
C PRO A 9 20.44 -1.91 -23.23
N ALA A 10 20.12 -1.44 -24.45
CA ALA A 10 20.17 -0.01 -24.78
C ALA A 10 19.05 0.76 -24.08
N VAL A 11 17.85 0.19 -24.01
CA VAL A 11 16.71 0.77 -23.26
C VAL A 11 17.03 0.82 -21.78
N VAL A 12 17.55 -0.27 -21.21
CA VAL A 12 17.96 -0.32 -19.80
C VAL A 12 19.05 0.71 -19.50
N HIS A 13 20.07 0.82 -20.36
CA HIS A 13 21.12 1.82 -20.17
C HIS A 13 20.56 3.25 -20.20
N SER A 14 19.72 3.54 -21.20
CA SER A 14 19.08 4.85 -21.36
C SER A 14 18.19 5.20 -20.17
N PHE A 15 17.45 4.22 -19.65
CA PHE A 15 16.65 4.34 -18.45
C PHE A 15 17.49 4.70 -17.22
N HIS A 16 18.57 3.96 -16.93
CA HIS A 16 19.43 4.25 -15.78
C HIS A 16 20.12 5.61 -15.90
N VAL A 17 20.58 5.97 -17.10
CA VAL A 17 21.21 7.28 -17.36
C VAL A 17 20.19 8.40 -17.14
N MET A 18 18.98 8.28 -17.68
CA MET A 18 17.92 9.26 -17.51
C MET A 18 17.48 9.36 -16.06
N LEU A 19 17.26 8.23 -15.38
CA LEU A 19 16.91 8.18 -13.97
C LEU A 19 17.97 8.89 -13.11
N PHE A 20 19.25 8.63 -13.36
CA PHE A 20 20.36 9.29 -12.66
C PHE A 20 20.37 10.80 -12.89
N GLN A 21 20.29 11.24 -14.15
CA GLN A 21 20.29 12.66 -14.51
C GLN A 21 19.11 13.41 -13.90
N TRP A 22 17.91 12.86 -14.03
CA TRP A 22 16.69 13.48 -13.49
C TRP A 22 16.69 13.48 -11.97
N SER A 23 17.15 12.41 -11.32
CA SER A 23 17.32 12.39 -9.86
C SER A 23 18.28 13.47 -9.37
N LEU A 24 19.40 13.67 -10.09
CA LEU A 24 20.38 14.71 -9.78
C LEU A 24 19.81 16.11 -9.99
N MET A 25 19.05 16.32 -11.07
CA MET A 25 18.34 17.58 -11.32
C MET A 25 17.29 17.86 -10.24
N THR A 26 16.45 16.88 -9.90
CA THR A 26 15.45 17.02 -8.83
C THR A 26 16.11 17.35 -7.49
N LEU A 27 17.21 16.66 -7.14
CA LEU A 27 17.96 16.95 -5.93
C LEU A 27 18.54 18.37 -5.95
N ALA A 28 19.14 18.79 -7.07
CA ALA A 28 19.68 20.13 -7.23
C ALA A 28 18.57 21.19 -7.10
N THR A 29 17.40 20.98 -7.70
CA THR A 29 16.25 21.88 -7.57
C THR A 29 15.79 21.97 -6.11
N ILE A 30 15.67 20.85 -5.40
CA ILE A 30 15.28 20.85 -3.98
C ILE A 30 16.31 21.61 -3.14
N LEU A 31 17.61 21.40 -3.37
CA LEU A 31 18.68 22.09 -2.66
C LEU A 31 18.67 23.59 -2.95
N LEU A 32 18.49 24.00 -4.21
CA LEU A 32 18.38 25.40 -4.60
C LEU A 32 17.14 26.07 -4.00
N MET A 33 15.99 25.41 -4.02
CA MET A 33 14.76 25.91 -3.39
C MET A 33 14.93 26.03 -1.87
N SER A 34 15.59 25.05 -1.24
CA SER A 34 15.87 25.08 0.20
C SER A 34 16.85 26.18 0.56
N ALA A 35 17.88 26.40 -0.24
CA ALA A 35 18.84 27.48 -0.08
C ALA A 35 18.19 28.86 -0.30
N ALA A 36 17.35 29.00 -1.32
CA ALA A 36 16.59 30.22 -1.58
C ALA A 36 15.61 30.51 -0.43
N TRP A 37 14.90 29.49 0.07
CA TRP A 37 14.03 29.63 1.22
C TRP A 37 14.81 30.05 2.48
N TRP A 38 15.97 29.45 2.72
CA TRP A 38 16.83 29.81 3.84
C TRP A 38 17.35 31.24 3.73
N LEU A 39 17.82 31.65 2.55
CA LEU A 39 18.27 33.03 2.30
C LEU A 39 17.12 34.03 2.48
N LEU A 40 15.94 33.76 1.92
CA LEU A 40 14.76 34.63 2.05
C LEU A 40 14.26 34.69 3.49
N GLY A 41 14.29 33.58 4.24
CA GLY A 41 13.95 33.53 5.66
C GLY A 41 14.95 34.29 6.53
N TYR A 42 16.25 34.21 6.21
CA TYR A 42 17.32 34.94 6.89
C TYR A 42 17.15 36.46 6.79
N PHE A 43 16.53 36.98 5.72
CA PHE A 43 16.25 38.40 5.56
C PHE A 43 14.90 38.85 6.13
N ASN A 44 14.03 37.93 6.55
CA ASN A 44 12.66 38.22 7.02
C ASN A 44 12.47 38.08 8.54
N GLU A 45 13.46 37.56 9.27
CA GLU A 45 13.40 37.51 10.74
C GLU A 45 14.01 38.78 11.35
N GLU A 46 13.15 39.72 11.76
CA GLU A 46 13.45 40.58 12.91
C GLU A 46 13.63 39.67 14.13
N VAL A 47 14.87 39.57 14.60
CA VAL A 47 15.31 38.59 15.60
C VAL A 47 14.73 38.93 16.97
N ASP A 48 13.59 38.31 17.31
CA ASP A 48 13.33 37.90 18.70
C ASP A 48 14.13 36.59 18.91
N THR A 49 15.13 36.64 19.77
CA THR A 49 16.14 35.57 19.94
C THR A 49 15.49 34.31 20.53
N PRO A 50 15.51 33.14 19.83
CA PRO A 50 15.08 31.89 20.44
C PRO A 50 16.14 31.41 21.43
N GLN A 51 15.69 30.97 22.61
CA GLN A 51 16.51 30.27 23.61
C GLN A 51 17.39 29.21 22.94
N HIS A 52 18.71 29.31 23.17
CA HIS A 52 19.74 28.45 22.61
C HIS A 52 19.39 26.95 22.72
N ILE A 53 18.96 26.36 21.61
CA ILE A 53 19.12 24.93 21.39
C ILE A 53 20.57 24.73 20.98
N THR A 54 21.42 24.33 21.93
CA THR A 54 22.81 23.94 21.64
C THR A 54 22.81 22.67 20.80
N PHE A 55 23.07 22.83 19.49
CA PHE A 55 23.36 21.71 18.60
C PHE A 55 24.75 21.15 18.92
N ASP A 56 24.81 19.97 19.54
CA ASP A 56 26.06 19.21 19.67
C ASP A 56 26.40 18.54 18.32
N THR A 57 27.51 18.97 17.73
CA THR A 57 27.95 18.58 16.38
C THR A 57 28.51 17.16 16.30
N HIS A 58 28.73 16.49 17.44
CA HIS A 58 29.31 15.15 17.47
C HIS A 58 28.28 14.03 17.23
N HIS A 59 26.99 14.29 17.42
CA HIS A 59 25.92 13.31 17.21
C HIS A 59 24.68 13.87 16.49
N PRO A 60 24.82 14.39 15.27
CA PRO A 60 23.73 15.06 14.54
C PRO A 60 22.53 14.15 14.31
N PHE A 61 22.76 12.88 13.96
CA PHE A 61 21.70 11.88 13.78
C PHE A 61 20.92 11.59 15.07
N ARG A 62 21.60 11.61 16.23
CA ARG A 62 20.96 11.35 17.52
C ARG A 62 20.02 12.48 17.92
N GLN A 63 20.37 13.73 17.61
CA GLN A 63 19.54 14.90 17.90
C GLN A 63 18.34 15.03 16.96
N ILE A 64 18.55 14.79 15.65
CA ILE A 64 17.45 14.69 14.68
C ILE A 64 16.46 13.62 15.16
N TRP A 65 16.97 12.46 15.61
CA TRP A 65 16.16 11.40 16.16
C TRP A 65 15.44 11.78 17.46
N MET A 66 16.06 12.54 18.37
CA MET A 66 15.40 13.05 19.58
C MET A 66 14.29 14.06 19.28
N LEU A 67 14.48 14.97 18.31
CA LEU A 67 13.47 15.93 17.89
C LEU A 67 12.26 15.26 17.22
N ILE A 68 12.52 14.24 16.40
CA ILE A 68 11.48 13.38 15.81
C ILE A 68 10.74 12.64 16.94
N ARG A 69 11.46 12.02 17.89
CA ARG A 69 10.90 11.25 19.00
C ARG A 69 10.07 12.08 19.98
N HIS A 70 10.48 13.32 20.29
CA HIS A 70 9.75 14.20 21.21
C HIS A 70 8.36 14.58 20.67
N ARG A 71 8.22 14.81 19.36
CA ARG A 71 6.90 15.12 18.76
C ARG A 71 6.02 13.88 18.60
N ILE A 72 6.60 12.72 18.24
CA ILE A 72 5.89 11.43 18.17
C ILE A 72 5.25 11.07 19.53
N GLY A 73 5.83 11.52 20.64
CA GLY A 73 5.29 11.30 21.99
C GLY A 73 3.86 11.82 22.20
N HIS A 74 3.42 12.82 21.43
CA HIS A 74 2.07 13.41 21.54
C HIS A 74 1.08 12.97 20.47
N THR A 75 1.55 12.37 19.36
CA THR A 75 0.69 11.92 18.25
C THR A 75 0.12 10.52 18.53
N PRO A 76 -1.17 10.25 18.21
CA PRO A 76 -1.73 8.91 18.31
C PRO A 76 -0.88 7.88 17.56
N LYS A 77 -0.46 6.83 18.26
CA LYS A 77 0.43 5.78 17.69
C LYS A 77 -0.15 5.15 16.42
N ALA A 78 -1.47 4.95 16.37
CA ALA A 78 -2.17 4.46 15.18
C ALA A 78 -1.90 5.35 13.96
N ARG A 79 -2.00 6.68 14.13
CA ARG A 79 -1.74 7.65 13.06
C ARG A 79 -0.30 7.56 12.58
N VAL A 80 0.67 7.40 13.49
CA VAL A 80 2.10 7.25 13.15
C VAL A 80 2.33 5.98 12.33
N VAL A 81 1.72 4.85 12.73
CA VAL A 81 1.83 3.59 11.98
C VAL A 81 1.30 3.73 10.56
N LEU A 82 0.11 4.33 10.37
CA LEU A 82 -0.43 4.55 9.04
C LEU A 82 0.44 5.50 8.21
N TRP A 83 0.95 6.57 8.84
CA TRP A 83 1.78 7.57 8.15
C TRP A 83 3.08 6.96 7.60
N TRP A 84 3.82 6.26 8.44
CA TRP A 84 5.07 5.62 8.02
C TRP A 84 4.84 4.40 7.15
N GLY A 85 3.78 3.62 7.41
CA GLY A 85 3.40 2.50 6.57
C GLY A 85 3.08 2.97 5.14
N LEU A 86 2.28 4.02 4.98
CA LEU A 86 1.96 4.60 3.67
C LEU A 86 3.21 5.16 2.97
N GLY A 87 4.08 5.85 3.71
CA GLY A 87 5.35 6.33 3.15
C GLY A 87 6.28 5.20 2.71
N ALA A 88 6.32 4.10 3.46
CA ALA A 88 7.10 2.92 3.10
C ALA A 88 6.54 2.21 1.86
N PHE A 89 5.21 2.09 1.74
CA PHE A 89 4.59 1.53 0.55
C PHE A 89 4.91 2.34 -0.71
N TRP A 90 4.72 3.67 -0.70
CA TRP A 90 5.11 4.51 -1.84
C TRP A 90 6.60 4.40 -2.21
N LEU A 91 7.47 4.26 -1.21
CA LEU A 91 8.89 4.06 -1.45
C LEU A 91 9.17 2.70 -2.09
N ILE A 92 8.52 1.64 -1.62
CA ILE A 92 8.61 0.29 -2.20
C ILE A 92 8.11 0.32 -3.64
N ASP A 93 6.95 0.92 -3.90
CA ASP A 93 6.38 1.05 -5.24
C ASP A 93 7.35 1.76 -6.18
N GLY A 94 7.96 2.87 -5.74
CA GLY A 94 8.98 3.57 -6.54
C GLY A 94 10.23 2.74 -6.84
N VAL A 95 10.64 1.89 -5.90
CA VAL A 95 11.77 0.95 -6.11
C VAL A 95 11.37 -0.18 -7.07
N LEU A 96 10.15 -0.69 -6.95
CA LEU A 96 9.60 -1.69 -7.85
C LEU A 96 9.42 -1.13 -9.27
N GLN A 97 8.99 0.11 -9.41
CA GLN A 97 8.90 0.79 -10.70
C GLN A 97 10.28 0.95 -11.35
N ALA A 98 11.38 0.94 -10.59
CA ALA A 98 12.73 1.02 -11.13
C ALA A 98 13.27 -0.31 -11.72
N GLN A 99 12.42 -1.33 -11.87
CA GLN A 99 12.81 -2.62 -12.43
C GLN A 99 13.18 -2.50 -13.93
N PRO A 100 14.24 -3.19 -14.41
CA PRO A 100 14.70 -3.07 -15.80
C PRO A 100 13.67 -3.45 -16.88
N ALA A 101 12.68 -4.26 -16.53
CA ALA A 101 11.63 -4.70 -17.44
C ALA A 101 10.53 -3.63 -17.66
N MET A 102 10.36 -2.68 -16.73
CA MET A 102 9.32 -1.65 -16.82
C MET A 102 9.40 -0.81 -18.11
N PRO A 103 10.57 -0.23 -18.48
CA PRO A 103 10.69 0.55 -19.71
C PRO A 103 10.80 -0.33 -20.98
N ASN A 104 10.90 -1.66 -20.85
CA ASN A 104 11.07 -2.61 -21.96
C ASN A 104 9.74 -3.21 -22.43
N ASN A 105 8.68 -2.41 -22.49
CA ASN A 105 7.29 -2.83 -22.79
C ASN A 105 6.66 -3.81 -21.80
N GLY A 106 7.39 -4.36 -20.82
CA GLY A 106 6.83 -5.26 -19.80
C GLY A 106 5.70 -4.60 -19.02
N PHE A 107 5.86 -3.33 -18.66
CA PHE A 107 4.79 -2.56 -18.01
C PHE A 107 3.53 -2.46 -18.88
N VAL A 108 3.67 -2.20 -20.18
CA VAL A 108 2.51 -2.11 -21.08
C VAL A 108 1.84 -3.48 -21.25
N GLN A 109 2.62 -4.52 -21.49
CA GLN A 109 2.09 -5.85 -21.83
C GLN A 109 1.48 -6.57 -20.64
N ASP A 110 2.13 -6.50 -19.48
CA ASP A 110 1.80 -7.34 -18.35
C ASP A 110 1.08 -6.58 -17.22
N VAL A 111 1.14 -5.25 -17.20
CA VAL A 111 0.44 -4.41 -16.21
C VAL A 111 -0.74 -3.68 -16.85
N LEU A 112 -0.53 -2.90 -17.91
CA LEU A 112 -1.58 -2.05 -18.47
C LEU A 112 -2.56 -2.80 -19.38
N ALA A 113 -2.07 -3.64 -20.29
CA ALA A 113 -2.93 -4.30 -21.28
C ALA A 113 -4.00 -5.21 -20.65
N PRO A 114 -3.74 -5.97 -19.56
CA PRO A 114 -4.78 -6.75 -18.91
C PRO A 114 -5.95 -5.92 -18.37
N THR A 115 -5.73 -4.65 -18.03
CA THR A 115 -6.77 -3.78 -17.42
C THR A 115 -7.93 -3.44 -18.35
N VAL A 116 -7.77 -3.65 -19.66
CA VAL A 116 -8.82 -3.37 -20.65
C VAL A 116 -9.87 -4.48 -20.70
N ILE A 117 -9.58 -5.67 -20.17
CA ILE A 117 -10.47 -6.84 -20.29
C ILE A 117 -11.78 -6.59 -19.54
N GLY A 118 -12.91 -6.74 -20.25
CA GLY A 118 -14.25 -6.62 -19.67
C GLY A 118 -14.70 -5.18 -19.38
N GLN A 119 -13.91 -4.17 -19.71
CA GLN A 119 -14.24 -2.78 -19.44
C GLN A 119 -15.33 -2.22 -20.36
N PRO A 120 -16.12 -1.22 -19.91
CA PRO A 120 -17.11 -0.59 -20.75
C PRO A 120 -16.49 0.21 -21.90
N PRO A 121 -17.16 0.33 -23.08
CA PRO A 121 -16.57 0.92 -24.29
C PRO A 121 -16.06 2.36 -24.15
N TRP A 122 -16.68 3.17 -23.30
CA TRP A 122 -16.23 4.55 -23.07
C TRP A 122 -14.87 4.59 -22.36
N TYR A 123 -14.63 3.65 -21.46
CA TYR A 123 -13.42 3.58 -20.65
C TYR A 123 -12.28 2.91 -21.40
N LEU A 124 -12.57 1.92 -22.24
CA LEU A 124 -11.61 1.32 -23.18
C LEU A 124 -10.86 2.35 -24.00
N ARG A 125 -11.55 3.40 -24.49
CA ARG A 125 -10.90 4.48 -25.23
C ARG A 125 -9.87 5.20 -24.38
N ILE A 126 -10.22 5.53 -23.13
CA ILE A 126 -9.33 6.24 -22.18
C ILE A 126 -8.11 5.38 -21.84
N LEU A 127 -8.33 4.10 -21.52
CA LEU A 127 -7.23 3.15 -21.26
C LEU A 127 -6.34 2.98 -22.49
N GLY A 128 -6.91 2.98 -23.71
CA GLY A 128 -6.16 2.96 -24.96
C GLY A 128 -5.22 4.16 -25.12
N TRP A 129 -5.68 5.38 -24.77
CA TRP A 129 -4.81 6.57 -24.75
C TRP A 129 -3.67 6.43 -23.73
N ASN A 130 -3.96 5.87 -22.55
CA ASN A 130 -2.93 5.63 -21.54
C ASN A 130 -1.89 4.60 -22.03
N ILE A 131 -2.33 3.45 -22.55
CA ILE A 131 -1.46 2.42 -23.12
C ILE A 131 -0.57 3.00 -24.23
N GLN A 132 -1.14 3.82 -25.11
CA GLN A 132 -0.39 4.48 -26.18
C GLN A 132 0.67 5.43 -25.61
N PHE A 133 0.33 6.25 -24.60
CA PHE A 133 1.28 7.15 -23.95
C PHE A 133 2.50 6.40 -23.37
N TRP A 134 2.25 5.29 -22.66
CA TRP A 134 3.32 4.45 -22.11
C TRP A 134 4.12 3.69 -23.18
N THR A 135 3.53 3.44 -24.34
CA THR A 135 4.21 2.83 -25.50
C THR A 135 5.09 3.85 -26.23
N ASP A 136 4.64 5.10 -26.34
CA ASP A 136 5.36 6.17 -27.03
C ASP A 136 6.51 6.75 -26.19
N TYR A 137 6.36 6.77 -24.86
CA TYR A 137 7.32 7.36 -23.93
C TYR A 137 7.74 6.43 -22.78
N PRO A 138 8.13 5.16 -23.05
CA PRO A 138 8.29 4.14 -22.00
C PRO A 138 9.35 4.53 -20.97
N ILE A 139 10.53 4.97 -21.42
CA ILE A 139 11.63 5.36 -20.53
C ILE A 139 11.26 6.59 -19.70
N GLY A 140 10.70 7.62 -20.34
CA GLY A 140 10.43 8.90 -19.67
C GLY A 140 9.27 8.82 -18.68
N ALA A 141 8.20 8.11 -19.05
CA ALA A 141 7.07 7.87 -18.16
C ALA A 141 7.49 7.06 -16.93
N ASP A 142 8.34 6.05 -17.12
CA ASP A 142 8.84 5.20 -16.04
C ASP A 142 9.76 5.96 -15.07
N VAL A 143 10.73 6.74 -15.58
CA VAL A 143 11.58 7.61 -14.76
C VAL A 143 10.74 8.61 -13.96
N PHE A 144 9.72 9.21 -14.58
CA PHE A 144 8.81 10.12 -13.90
C PHE A 144 8.06 9.42 -12.76
N ALA A 145 7.51 8.23 -13.01
CA ALA A 145 6.80 7.45 -12.00
C ALA A 145 7.71 7.08 -10.81
N VAL A 146 8.94 6.61 -11.08
CA VAL A 146 9.94 6.31 -10.03
C VAL A 146 10.21 7.52 -9.15
N ILE A 147 10.57 8.66 -9.76
CA ILE A 147 10.91 9.89 -9.02
C ILE A 147 9.71 10.36 -8.19
N LEU A 148 8.51 10.31 -8.77
CA LEU A 148 7.29 10.77 -8.10
C LEU A 148 6.93 9.88 -6.91
N GLN A 149 6.93 8.56 -7.08
CA GLN A 149 6.60 7.59 -6.03
C GLN A 149 7.63 7.61 -4.90
N VAL A 150 8.93 7.59 -5.22
CA VAL A 150 10.00 7.75 -4.23
C VAL A 150 9.90 9.10 -3.53
N GLY A 151 9.62 10.17 -4.27
CA GLY A 151 9.43 11.52 -3.72
C GLY A 151 8.29 11.58 -2.71
N ILE A 152 7.12 11.00 -3.03
CA ILE A 152 5.99 10.88 -2.09
C ILE A 152 6.44 10.11 -0.85
N GLY A 153 7.06 8.94 -1.02
CA GLY A 153 7.55 8.11 0.09
C GLY A 153 8.49 8.87 1.02
N LEU A 154 9.47 9.57 0.47
CA LEU A 154 10.42 10.38 1.23
C LEU A 154 9.75 11.58 1.93
N CYS A 155 8.82 12.27 1.28
CA CYS A 155 8.05 13.34 1.91
C CYS A 155 7.29 12.83 3.15
N LEU A 156 6.66 11.66 3.06
CA LEU A 156 5.94 11.08 4.18
C LEU A 156 6.88 10.58 5.28
N LEU A 157 7.97 9.88 4.93
CA LEU A 157 8.90 9.32 5.91
C LEU A 157 9.71 10.39 6.65
N LEU A 158 10.09 11.48 5.98
CA LEU A 158 11.02 12.49 6.53
C LEU A 158 10.32 13.74 7.07
N ALA A 159 9.10 14.05 6.62
CA ALA A 159 8.44 15.32 6.89
C ALA A 159 7.06 15.19 7.54
N MET A 160 6.88 14.19 8.42
CA MET A 160 5.63 14.00 9.19
C MET A 160 5.15 15.29 9.84
N ASP A 161 3.88 15.64 9.61
CA ASP A 161 3.21 16.85 10.08
C ASP A 161 3.84 18.20 9.67
N ARG A 162 4.83 18.18 8.77
CA ARG A 162 5.38 19.40 8.15
C ARG A 162 4.64 19.71 6.85
N VAL A 163 4.87 20.91 6.31
CA VAL A 163 4.30 21.35 5.02
C VAL A 163 4.58 20.32 3.91
N TRP A 164 5.83 19.86 3.80
CA TRP A 164 6.22 18.84 2.82
C TRP A 164 5.53 17.49 3.00
N GLY A 165 5.27 17.06 4.23
CA GLY A 165 4.50 15.84 4.48
C GLY A 165 3.05 15.98 4.02
N LYS A 166 2.42 17.14 4.26
CA LYS A 166 1.05 17.43 3.79
C LYS A 166 0.99 17.55 2.26
N ILE A 167 1.97 18.17 1.64
CA ILE A 167 2.10 18.20 0.17
C ILE A 167 2.23 16.76 -0.34
N GLY A 168 3.09 15.94 0.27
CA GLY A 168 3.23 14.52 -0.06
C GLY A 168 1.91 13.74 0.01
N LEU A 169 1.07 14.00 1.02
CA LEU A 169 -0.28 13.40 1.11
C LEU A 169 -1.20 13.83 -0.03
N TRP A 170 -1.22 15.12 -0.40
CA TRP A 170 -2.03 15.59 -1.53
C TRP A 170 -1.55 15.03 -2.87
N VAL A 171 -0.24 15.01 -3.08
CA VAL A 171 0.37 14.40 -4.28
C VAL A 171 0.06 12.89 -4.31
N SER A 172 0.15 12.20 -3.18
CA SER A 172 -0.27 10.79 -3.04
C SER A 172 -1.73 10.57 -3.45
N ILE A 173 -2.64 11.47 -3.11
CA ILE A 173 -4.06 11.35 -3.49
C ILE A 173 -4.21 11.52 -5.00
N VAL A 174 -3.64 12.59 -5.56
CA VAL A 174 -3.77 12.89 -6.99
C VAL A 174 -3.14 11.79 -7.85
N TRP A 175 -1.91 11.40 -7.51
CA TRP A 175 -1.19 10.35 -8.21
C TRP A 175 -1.86 8.98 -8.05
N GLY A 176 -2.28 8.65 -6.82
CA GLY A 176 -3.00 7.40 -6.55
C GLY A 176 -4.32 7.29 -7.30
N LEU A 177 -5.09 8.38 -7.41
CA LEU A 177 -6.30 8.39 -8.24
C LEU A 177 -5.99 8.23 -9.73
N GLY A 178 -4.87 8.79 -10.20
CA GLY A 178 -4.38 8.58 -11.56
C GLY A 178 -4.03 7.12 -11.84
N ILE A 179 -3.26 6.48 -10.95
CA ILE A 179 -2.93 5.04 -11.04
C ILE A 179 -4.21 4.21 -10.99
N TRP A 180 -5.10 4.46 -10.03
CA TRP A 180 -6.34 3.70 -9.89
C TRP A 180 -7.19 3.77 -11.17
N PHE A 181 -7.32 4.98 -11.75
CA PHE A 181 -8.16 5.22 -12.91
C PHE A 181 -7.51 4.89 -14.25
N LEU A 182 -6.19 4.86 -14.38
CA LEU A 182 -5.51 4.63 -15.67
C LEU A 182 -4.63 3.37 -15.67
N GLY A 183 -4.01 3.07 -14.53
CA GLY A 183 -3.09 1.96 -14.35
C GLY A 183 -3.74 0.68 -13.83
N GLU A 184 -4.73 0.75 -12.94
CA GLU A 184 -5.40 -0.42 -12.35
C GLU A 184 -6.78 -0.72 -12.98
N GLY A 185 -7.24 0.07 -13.94
CA GLY A 185 -8.56 -0.14 -14.56
C GLY A 185 -9.73 -0.02 -13.57
N MET A 186 -9.62 0.86 -12.56
CA MET A 186 -10.54 0.96 -11.42
C MET A 186 -10.68 -0.35 -10.62
N GLY A 187 -9.60 -1.14 -10.58
CA GLY A 187 -9.54 -2.45 -9.92
C GLY A 187 -10.57 -3.45 -10.45
N GLY A 188 -10.99 -3.30 -11.70
CA GLY A 188 -11.97 -4.17 -12.35
C GLY A 188 -13.41 -3.98 -11.84
N ILE A 189 -13.73 -2.93 -11.06
CA ILE A 189 -15.08 -2.74 -10.50
C ILE A 189 -16.16 -2.67 -11.60
N LEU A 190 -15.82 -2.13 -12.77
CA LEU A 190 -16.74 -1.94 -13.88
C LEU A 190 -16.89 -3.17 -14.79
N THR A 191 -16.10 -4.24 -14.59
CA THR A 191 -16.11 -5.42 -15.47
C THR A 191 -17.21 -6.41 -15.13
N GLY A 192 -17.81 -6.29 -13.94
CA GLY A 192 -18.73 -7.30 -13.39
C GLY A 192 -18.02 -8.54 -12.83
N SER A 193 -16.69 -8.59 -12.89
CA SER A 193 -15.83 -9.67 -12.38
C SER A 193 -14.79 -9.14 -11.37
N ALA A 194 -15.20 -8.17 -10.55
CA ALA A 194 -14.38 -7.66 -9.46
C ALA A 194 -14.27 -8.71 -8.35
N THR A 195 -13.06 -9.06 -7.95
CA THR A 195 -12.80 -9.99 -6.85
C THR A 195 -11.64 -9.53 -5.99
N TRP A 196 -11.76 -9.74 -4.68
CA TRP A 196 -10.66 -9.55 -3.74
C TRP A 196 -9.45 -10.43 -4.10
N LEU A 197 -9.69 -11.60 -4.70
CA LEU A 197 -8.62 -12.54 -5.07
C LEU A 197 -7.67 -11.96 -6.13
N SER A 198 -8.12 -10.98 -6.91
CA SER A 198 -7.29 -10.27 -7.89
C SER A 198 -6.93 -8.85 -7.42
N GLY A 199 -7.03 -8.58 -6.12
CA GLY A 199 -6.70 -7.28 -5.53
C GLY A 199 -7.76 -6.18 -5.71
N SER A 200 -8.98 -6.47 -6.18
CA SER A 200 -10.05 -5.46 -6.29
C SER A 200 -10.40 -4.86 -4.92
N PRO A 201 -10.64 -3.54 -4.77
CA PRO A 201 -10.87 -2.52 -5.80
C PRO A 201 -9.61 -1.84 -6.36
N GLY A 202 -8.42 -2.43 -6.16
CA GLY A 202 -7.13 -1.83 -6.50
C GLY A 202 -6.40 -1.37 -5.25
N SER A 203 -5.09 -1.64 -5.20
CA SER A 203 -4.28 -1.43 -3.99
C SER A 203 -4.12 0.05 -3.71
N VAL A 204 -3.89 0.86 -4.74
CA VAL A 204 -3.62 2.29 -4.60
C VAL A 204 -4.83 3.07 -4.08
N LEU A 205 -6.05 2.54 -4.25
CA LEU A 205 -7.23 3.17 -3.66
C LEU A 205 -7.16 3.18 -2.12
N PHE A 206 -6.54 2.15 -1.53
CA PHE A 206 -6.27 2.13 -0.09
C PHE A 206 -5.21 3.16 0.32
N TYR A 207 -4.26 3.48 -0.56
CA TYR A 207 -3.26 4.53 -0.32
C TYR A 207 -3.95 5.89 -0.29
N VAL A 208 -4.86 6.14 -1.25
CA VAL A 208 -5.70 7.34 -1.31
C VAL A 208 -6.53 7.48 -0.04
N CYS A 209 -7.22 6.42 0.40
CA CYS A 209 -7.97 6.43 1.65
C CYS A 209 -7.06 6.71 2.87
N GLY A 210 -5.87 6.12 2.89
CA GLY A 210 -4.89 6.32 3.95
C GLY A 210 -4.44 7.78 4.03
N ALA A 211 -4.11 8.37 2.88
CA ALA A 211 -3.72 9.76 2.78
C ALA A 211 -4.83 10.71 3.25
N ILE A 212 -6.08 10.46 2.84
CA ILE A 212 -7.25 11.23 3.30
C ILE A 212 -7.42 11.14 4.82
N PHE A 213 -7.30 9.94 5.41
CA PHE A 213 -7.36 9.79 6.87
C PHE A 213 -6.24 10.52 7.60
N LEU A 214 -5.03 10.55 7.04
CA LEU A 214 -3.89 11.26 7.64
C LEU A 214 -4.01 12.79 7.55
N LEU A 215 -4.77 13.30 6.58
CA LEU A 215 -5.13 14.72 6.47
C LEU A 215 -6.19 15.15 7.50
N LEU A 216 -6.92 14.21 8.11
CA LEU A 216 -7.88 14.54 9.17
C LEU A 216 -7.17 15.12 10.41
N PRO A 217 -7.82 16.04 11.16
CA PRO A 217 -7.27 16.60 12.38
C PRO A 217 -6.94 15.52 13.41
N GLU A 218 -5.84 15.70 14.14
CA GLU A 218 -5.37 14.75 15.16
C GLU A 218 -6.39 14.50 16.28
N SER A 219 -7.26 15.48 16.57
CA SER A 219 -8.35 15.33 17.55
C SER A 219 -9.27 14.15 17.22
N VAL A 220 -9.60 13.94 15.95
CA VAL A 220 -10.48 12.84 15.50
C VAL A 220 -9.85 11.46 15.76
N TRP A 221 -8.52 11.40 15.69
CA TRP A 221 -7.74 10.20 16.01
C TRP A 221 -7.72 9.94 17.52
N ARG A 222 -7.53 10.98 18.33
CA ARG A 222 -7.53 10.89 19.80
C ARG A 222 -8.90 10.48 20.36
N ASP A 223 -10.00 10.92 19.74
CA ASP A 223 -11.38 10.58 20.14
C ASP A 223 -11.78 9.12 19.79
N GLY A 224 -10.89 8.38 19.12
CA GLY A 224 -11.15 7.02 18.64
C GLY A 224 -12.22 6.94 17.54
N ARG A 225 -12.63 8.06 16.95
CA ARG A 225 -13.62 8.10 15.86
C ARG A 225 -13.09 7.40 14.62
N VAL A 226 -11.83 7.65 14.27
CA VAL A 226 -11.14 6.97 13.14
C VAL A 226 -11.14 5.46 13.33
N ILE A 227 -10.89 4.97 14.57
CA ILE A 227 -10.88 3.53 14.88
C ILE A 227 -12.28 2.91 14.66
N ARG A 228 -13.33 3.55 15.18
CA ARG A 228 -14.71 3.05 15.03
C ARG A 228 -15.19 3.07 13.59
N PHE A 229 -14.90 4.16 12.87
CA PHE A 229 -15.25 4.30 11.47
C PHE A 229 -14.44 3.34 10.59
N GLY A 230 -13.12 3.25 10.82
CA GLY A 230 -12.23 2.34 10.09
C GLY A 230 -12.65 0.88 10.21
N ASN A 231 -13.10 0.43 11.39
CA ASN A 231 -13.68 -0.91 11.56
C ASN A 231 -14.89 -1.13 10.65
N ARG A 232 -15.80 -0.15 10.56
CA ARG A 232 -16.97 -0.24 9.67
C ARG A 232 -16.59 -0.21 8.21
N VAL A 233 -15.59 0.60 7.82
CA VAL A 233 -15.09 0.64 6.45
C VAL A 233 -14.49 -0.71 6.06
N ILE A 234 -13.60 -1.27 6.90
CA ILE A 234 -13.03 -2.62 6.70
C ILE A 234 -14.14 -3.66 6.58
N GLY A 235 -15.10 -3.64 7.52
CA GLY A 235 -16.22 -4.58 7.50
C GLY A 235 -17.08 -4.45 6.24
N GLY A 236 -17.36 -3.21 5.82
CA GLY A 236 -18.13 -2.91 4.62
C GLY A 236 -17.43 -3.38 3.36
N ILE A 237 -16.12 -3.17 3.24
CA ILE A 237 -15.33 -3.65 2.09
C ILE A 237 -15.40 -5.18 1.99
N TRP A 238 -15.24 -5.89 3.10
CA TRP A 238 -15.37 -7.35 3.10
C TRP A 238 -16.77 -7.85 2.74
N ILE A 239 -17.81 -7.18 3.24
CA ILE A 239 -19.19 -7.49 2.89
C ILE A 239 -19.42 -7.27 1.38
N LEU A 240 -18.96 -6.13 0.84
CA LEU A 240 -19.07 -5.82 -0.57
C LEU A 240 -18.29 -6.81 -1.44
N ALA A 241 -17.07 -7.17 -1.03
CA ALA A 241 -16.26 -8.18 -1.72
C ALA A 241 -16.95 -9.55 -1.70
N ALA A 242 -17.56 -9.96 -0.59
CA ALA A 242 -18.33 -11.20 -0.49
C ALA A 242 -19.55 -11.18 -1.42
N PHE A 243 -20.28 -10.07 -1.48
CA PHE A 243 -21.41 -9.94 -2.41
C PHE A 243 -20.96 -9.97 -3.86
N ALA A 244 -19.92 -9.21 -4.23
CA ALA A 244 -19.36 -9.21 -5.58
C ALA A 244 -18.91 -10.62 -6.01
N GLN A 245 -18.21 -11.34 -5.13
CA GLN A 245 -17.78 -12.72 -5.33
C GLN A 245 -18.95 -13.70 -5.49
N ALA A 246 -20.07 -13.45 -4.80
CA ALA A 246 -21.25 -14.31 -4.81
C ALA A 246 -22.17 -14.10 -6.02
N LEU A 247 -22.07 -12.96 -6.72
CA LEU A 247 -22.95 -12.65 -7.85
C LEU A 247 -22.83 -13.73 -8.94
N PRO A 248 -23.95 -14.32 -9.41
CA PRO A 248 -23.92 -15.28 -10.50
C PRO A 248 -23.27 -14.73 -11.78
N THR A 249 -23.48 -13.44 -12.03
CA THR A 249 -22.92 -12.71 -13.18
C THR A 249 -21.39 -12.57 -13.13
N ALA A 250 -20.77 -12.71 -11.96
CA ALA A 250 -19.32 -12.67 -11.81
C ALA A 250 -18.64 -13.96 -12.29
N GLY A 251 -19.41 -15.05 -12.49
CA GLY A 251 -18.92 -16.29 -13.10
C GLY A 251 -18.14 -17.23 -12.18
N TYR A 252 -17.87 -16.84 -10.92
CA TYR A 252 -17.06 -17.61 -9.95
C TYR A 252 -17.70 -18.90 -9.43
N TRP A 253 -18.95 -19.19 -9.78
CA TRP A 253 -19.59 -20.49 -9.50
C TRP A 253 -19.23 -21.56 -10.53
N THR A 254 -18.46 -21.21 -11.56
CA THR A 254 -17.94 -22.12 -12.58
C THR A 254 -16.46 -22.39 -12.35
N GLY A 255 -16.00 -23.58 -12.76
CA GLY A 255 -14.59 -23.97 -12.62
C GLY A 255 -13.66 -22.98 -13.29
N GLN A 256 -13.89 -22.70 -14.57
CA GLN A 256 -13.12 -21.73 -15.35
C GLN A 256 -13.15 -20.32 -14.73
N GLY A 257 -14.32 -19.85 -14.30
CA GLY A 257 -14.44 -18.52 -13.71
C GLY A 257 -13.61 -18.35 -12.44
N LEU A 258 -13.70 -19.31 -11.51
CA LEU A 258 -12.97 -19.24 -10.25
C LEU A 258 -11.48 -19.53 -10.38
N SER A 259 -11.07 -20.41 -11.30
CA SER A 259 -9.66 -20.74 -11.49
C SER A 259 -8.87 -19.62 -12.17
N THR A 260 -9.54 -18.74 -12.93
CA THR A 260 -8.87 -17.73 -13.77
C THR A 260 -7.99 -16.75 -12.98
N PRO A 261 -8.44 -16.13 -11.87
CA PRO A 261 -7.57 -15.27 -11.07
C PRO A 261 -6.27 -15.96 -10.63
N PHE A 262 -6.36 -17.22 -10.19
CA PHE A 262 -5.20 -18.02 -9.79
C PHE A 262 -4.29 -18.39 -10.97
N LEU A 263 -4.85 -18.67 -12.16
CA LEU A 263 -4.04 -18.93 -13.35
C LEU A 263 -3.29 -17.69 -13.83
N ILE A 264 -3.93 -16.51 -13.76
CA ILE A 264 -3.29 -15.24 -14.08
C ILE A 264 -2.15 -14.99 -13.09
N ALA A 265 -2.39 -15.12 -11.79
CA ALA A 265 -1.38 -15.02 -10.75
C ALA A 265 -0.19 -15.96 -11.00
N ALA A 266 -0.46 -17.23 -11.30
CA ALA A 266 0.59 -18.21 -11.55
C ALA A 266 1.36 -18.02 -12.88
N SER A 267 0.88 -17.16 -13.79
CA SER A 267 1.52 -16.92 -15.09
C SER A 267 2.78 -16.04 -15.01
N MET A 268 2.96 -15.33 -13.89
CA MET A 268 4.12 -14.50 -13.65
C MET A 268 5.41 -15.34 -13.56
N PRO A 269 6.52 -14.91 -14.18
CA PRO A 269 7.80 -15.61 -14.07
C PRO A 269 8.34 -15.58 -12.63
N GLN A 270 8.28 -16.72 -11.92
CA GLN A 270 8.76 -16.82 -10.54
C GLN A 270 9.24 -18.24 -10.16
N PRO A 271 9.99 -18.41 -9.06
CA PRO A 271 10.39 -19.73 -8.58
C PRO A 271 9.19 -20.64 -8.29
N ARG A 272 9.33 -21.93 -8.63
CA ARG A 272 8.28 -22.96 -8.45
C ARG A 272 7.74 -23.07 -7.02
N LEU A 273 8.57 -22.77 -6.01
CA LEU A 273 8.13 -22.74 -4.61
C LEU A 273 6.95 -21.79 -4.38
N PHE A 274 6.87 -20.70 -5.16
CA PHE A 274 5.80 -19.71 -5.06
C PHE A 274 4.65 -19.99 -6.02
N SER A 275 4.93 -20.43 -7.26
CA SER A 275 3.89 -20.67 -8.28
C SER A 275 3.20 -22.03 -8.19
N ASP A 276 3.87 -23.10 -7.74
CA ASP A 276 3.27 -24.44 -7.64
C ASP A 276 2.04 -24.46 -6.71
N PRO A 277 2.05 -23.81 -5.52
CA PRO A 277 0.86 -23.70 -4.68
C PRO A 277 -0.30 -22.96 -5.35
N ILE A 278 0.00 -21.92 -6.14
CA ILE A 278 -1.02 -21.16 -6.87
C ILE A 278 -1.63 -22.02 -7.97
N HIS A 279 -0.82 -22.77 -8.72
CA HIS A 279 -1.30 -23.74 -9.70
C HIS A 279 -2.17 -24.83 -9.06
N ALA A 280 -1.77 -25.34 -7.89
CA ALA A 280 -2.58 -26.30 -7.14
C ALA A 280 -3.94 -25.70 -6.73
N MET A 281 -3.97 -24.43 -6.30
CA MET A 281 -5.19 -23.71 -6.00
C MET A 281 -6.08 -23.53 -7.25
N ALA A 282 -5.47 -23.19 -8.38
CA ALA A 282 -6.16 -23.04 -9.67
C ALA A 282 -6.82 -24.36 -10.11
N VAL A 283 -6.11 -25.49 -10.01
CA VAL A 283 -6.66 -26.82 -10.33
C VAL A 283 -7.77 -27.20 -9.35
N SER A 284 -7.59 -26.94 -8.06
CA SER A 284 -8.59 -27.24 -7.03
C SER A 284 -9.89 -26.44 -7.23
N THR A 285 -9.78 -25.16 -7.55
CA THR A 285 -10.92 -24.28 -7.85
C THR A 285 -11.60 -24.63 -9.17
N LEU A 286 -10.85 -25.11 -10.16
CA LEU A 286 -11.42 -25.63 -11.41
C LEU A 286 -12.31 -26.85 -11.18
N HIS A 287 -11.89 -27.79 -10.32
CA HIS A 287 -12.64 -29.02 -10.03
C HIS A 287 -13.76 -28.84 -9.00
N HIS A 288 -13.59 -27.93 -8.04
CA HIS A 288 -14.53 -27.73 -6.93
C HIS A 288 -14.95 -26.25 -6.75
N PRO A 289 -15.48 -25.59 -7.79
CA PRO A 289 -15.76 -24.15 -7.76
C PRO A 289 -16.79 -23.78 -6.69
N TRP A 290 -17.85 -24.57 -6.53
CA TRP A 290 -18.88 -24.31 -5.52
C TRP A 290 -18.33 -24.34 -4.09
N LEU A 291 -17.51 -25.35 -3.77
CA LEU A 291 -16.92 -25.50 -2.43
C LEU A 291 -16.05 -24.27 -2.10
N TRP A 292 -15.12 -23.94 -2.99
CA TRP A 292 -14.17 -22.86 -2.76
C TRP A 292 -14.84 -21.48 -2.81
N ASN A 293 -15.72 -21.23 -3.77
CA ASN A 293 -16.40 -19.94 -3.85
C ASN A 293 -17.31 -19.72 -2.64
N THR A 294 -18.05 -20.74 -2.19
CA THR A 294 -18.82 -20.66 -0.94
C THR A 294 -17.89 -20.37 0.24
N ALA A 295 -16.74 -21.05 0.35
CA ALA A 295 -15.79 -20.80 1.43
C ALA A 295 -15.30 -19.34 1.43
N PHE A 296 -14.89 -18.81 0.28
CA PHE A 296 -14.42 -17.43 0.14
C PHE A 296 -15.50 -16.40 0.49
N VAL A 297 -16.71 -16.57 -0.06
CA VAL A 297 -17.86 -15.70 0.21
C VAL A 297 -18.21 -15.71 1.69
N VAL A 298 -18.38 -16.90 2.28
CA VAL A 298 -18.76 -17.04 3.69
C VAL A 298 -17.69 -16.45 4.60
N PHE A 299 -16.41 -16.68 4.29
CA PHE A 299 -15.31 -16.19 5.11
C PHE A 299 -15.19 -14.67 5.06
N MET A 300 -15.19 -14.07 3.86
CA MET A 300 -15.21 -12.61 3.70
C MET A 300 -16.45 -11.99 4.36
N PHE A 301 -17.64 -12.54 4.15
CA PHE A 301 -18.87 -12.03 4.74
C PHE A 301 -18.81 -12.09 6.27
N THR A 302 -18.33 -13.19 6.84
CA THR A 302 -18.21 -13.38 8.29
C THR A 302 -17.23 -12.39 8.89
N LEU A 303 -16.03 -12.24 8.31
CA LEU A 303 -15.08 -11.21 8.73
C LEU A 303 -15.73 -9.82 8.66
N GLY A 304 -16.39 -9.53 7.54
CA GLY A 304 -17.09 -8.28 7.30
C GLY A 304 -18.11 -7.94 8.39
N VAL A 305 -18.95 -8.91 8.77
CA VAL A 305 -19.93 -8.78 9.87
C VAL A 305 -19.24 -8.49 11.21
N PHE A 306 -18.19 -9.23 11.57
CA PHE A 306 -17.48 -9.00 12.83
C PHE A 306 -16.87 -7.60 12.91
N PHE A 307 -16.24 -7.12 11.83
CA PHE A 307 -15.67 -5.78 11.75
C PHE A 307 -16.76 -4.69 11.75
N TRP A 308 -17.84 -4.87 10.98
CA TRP A 308 -18.95 -3.93 10.88
C TRP A 308 -19.62 -3.65 12.23
N PHE A 309 -19.90 -4.72 12.98
CA PHE A 309 -20.50 -4.64 14.32
C PHE A 309 -19.48 -4.42 15.44
N GLN A 310 -18.21 -4.16 15.11
CA GLN A 310 -17.12 -3.92 16.07
C GLN A 310 -16.89 -5.07 17.06
N ARG A 311 -17.26 -6.29 16.69
CA ARG A 311 -17.09 -7.54 17.44
C ARG A 311 -15.78 -8.23 17.07
N VAL A 312 -14.72 -7.45 16.89
CA VAL A 312 -13.40 -7.96 16.52
C VAL A 312 -12.75 -8.55 17.76
N HIS A 313 -12.56 -9.87 17.81
CA HIS A 313 -11.81 -10.58 18.86
C HIS A 313 -10.41 -10.98 18.34
N SER A 314 -9.52 -11.47 19.21
CA SER A 314 -8.17 -11.88 18.78
C SER A 314 -8.19 -12.94 17.69
N TRP A 315 -9.10 -13.92 17.78
CA TRP A 315 -9.26 -14.95 16.75
C TRP A 315 -9.78 -14.38 15.42
N VAL A 316 -10.61 -13.32 15.46
CA VAL A 316 -11.07 -12.61 14.24
C VAL A 316 -9.89 -11.92 13.56
N LEU A 317 -9.02 -11.28 14.35
CA LEU A 317 -7.79 -10.67 13.81
C LEU A 317 -6.88 -11.71 13.19
N VAL A 318 -6.62 -12.82 13.90
CA VAL A 318 -5.81 -13.93 13.36
C VAL A 318 -6.43 -14.45 12.07
N SER A 319 -7.75 -14.66 12.03
CA SER A 319 -8.46 -15.11 10.82
C SER A 319 -8.33 -14.11 9.68
N ALA A 320 -8.39 -12.80 9.96
CA ALA A 320 -8.19 -11.77 8.96
C ALA A 320 -6.75 -11.76 8.41
N PHE A 321 -5.73 -11.92 9.26
CA PHE A 321 -4.34 -12.02 8.77
C PHE A 321 -4.09 -13.31 7.99
N VAL A 322 -4.68 -14.43 8.40
CA VAL A 322 -4.64 -15.68 7.64
C VAL A 322 -5.30 -15.50 6.28
N TRP A 323 -6.46 -14.83 6.23
CA TRP A 323 -7.14 -14.49 4.98
C TRP A 323 -6.26 -13.65 4.07
N LEU A 324 -5.72 -12.54 4.60
CA LEU A 324 -4.91 -11.61 3.85
C LEU A 324 -3.64 -12.28 3.33
N PHE A 325 -2.98 -13.09 4.15
CA PHE A 325 -1.81 -13.85 3.70
C PHE A 325 -2.18 -14.87 2.60
N PHE A 326 -3.29 -15.58 2.77
CA PHE A 326 -3.79 -16.52 1.78
C PHE A 326 -4.12 -15.83 0.46
N SER A 327 -4.90 -14.74 0.47
CA SER A 327 -5.27 -14.02 -0.75
C SER A 327 -4.07 -13.35 -1.39
N TRP A 328 -3.15 -12.81 -0.58
CA TRP A 328 -1.94 -12.15 -1.07
C TRP A 328 -1.04 -13.12 -1.83
N TRP A 329 -0.82 -14.31 -1.30
CA TRP A 329 -0.01 -15.31 -1.97
C TRP A 329 -0.77 -15.98 -3.11
N MET A 330 -1.94 -16.55 -2.82
CA MET A 330 -2.63 -17.42 -3.79
C MET A 330 -3.29 -16.62 -4.90
N GLY A 331 -3.91 -15.49 -4.59
CA GLY A 331 -4.67 -14.70 -5.57
C GLY A 331 -3.85 -13.57 -6.19
N GLU A 332 -3.12 -12.82 -5.37
CA GLU A 332 -2.42 -11.60 -5.77
C GLU A 332 -0.93 -11.83 -6.11
N ASP A 333 -0.46 -13.08 -6.06
CA ASP A 333 0.92 -13.48 -6.38
C ASP A 333 2.05 -12.70 -5.67
N PHE A 334 1.78 -12.23 -4.45
CA PHE A 334 2.58 -11.24 -3.72
C PHE A 334 2.72 -9.86 -4.39
N GLY A 335 2.49 -9.73 -5.69
CA GLY A 335 2.64 -8.52 -6.48
C GLY A 335 4.06 -8.14 -6.86
N VAL A 336 5.09 -8.82 -6.34
CA VAL A 336 6.50 -8.34 -6.41
C VAL A 336 7.50 -9.30 -7.05
N MET A 337 7.14 -10.58 -7.25
CA MET A 337 8.12 -11.62 -7.57
C MET A 337 8.42 -11.76 -9.08
N GLY A 338 7.57 -11.19 -9.95
CA GLY A 338 7.59 -11.40 -11.41
C GLY A 338 8.56 -10.52 -12.22
N GLY A 339 9.31 -9.60 -11.60
CA GLY A 339 10.21 -8.68 -12.33
C GLY A 339 9.54 -7.45 -12.95
N ILE A 340 8.22 -7.33 -12.79
CA ILE A 340 7.34 -6.26 -13.31
C ILE A 340 6.26 -5.85 -12.29
N GLY A 341 6.43 -6.24 -11.03
CA GLY A 341 5.53 -5.84 -9.95
C GLY A 341 5.53 -4.33 -9.77
N THR A 342 4.36 -3.71 -9.56
CA THR A 342 4.24 -2.26 -9.32
C THR A 342 4.12 -1.92 -7.85
N ASP A 343 3.54 -2.83 -7.07
CA ASP A 343 3.25 -2.67 -5.66
C ASP A 343 2.98 -4.04 -5.01
N PRO A 344 2.94 -4.13 -3.67
CA PRO A 344 2.65 -5.39 -2.97
C PRO A 344 1.18 -5.85 -3.04
N ASN A 345 0.34 -5.28 -3.89
CA ASN A 345 -1.11 -5.51 -3.97
C ASN A 345 -1.91 -5.07 -2.73
N SER A 346 -3.21 -5.36 -2.75
CA SER A 346 -4.21 -4.87 -1.81
C SER A 346 -4.05 -5.44 -0.40
N ALA A 347 -3.70 -6.72 -0.28
CA ALA A 347 -3.72 -7.39 1.02
C ALA A 347 -2.73 -6.82 2.07
N PRO A 348 -1.45 -6.51 1.74
CA PRO A 348 -0.53 -5.89 2.69
C PRO A 348 -0.96 -4.49 3.16
N VAL A 349 -1.53 -3.69 2.25
CA VAL A 349 -1.98 -2.33 2.58
C VAL A 349 -3.22 -2.40 3.45
N PHE A 350 -4.12 -3.34 3.17
CA PHE A 350 -5.28 -3.60 4.02
C PHE A 350 -4.87 -4.13 5.41
N ALA A 351 -3.82 -4.95 5.49
CA ALA A 351 -3.21 -5.35 6.75
C ALA A 351 -2.69 -4.15 7.55
N LEU A 352 -2.08 -3.15 6.90
CA LEU A 352 -1.67 -1.91 7.56
C LEU A 352 -2.85 -1.17 8.20
N PHE A 353 -4.02 -1.12 7.55
CA PHE A 353 -5.23 -0.55 8.16
C PHE A 353 -5.69 -1.35 9.39
N ILE A 354 -5.70 -2.68 9.34
CA ILE A 354 -6.06 -3.51 10.50
C ILE A 354 -5.09 -3.27 11.66
N VAL A 355 -3.78 -3.27 11.39
CA VAL A 355 -2.74 -2.99 12.40
C VAL A 355 -2.91 -1.60 13.00
N THR A 356 -3.15 -0.60 12.15
CA THR A 356 -3.40 0.80 12.55
C THR A 356 -4.58 0.89 13.52
N ILE A 357 -5.71 0.28 13.16
CA ILE A 357 -6.97 0.38 13.91
C ILE A 357 -6.91 -0.45 15.20
N HIS A 358 -6.18 -1.55 15.23
CA HIS A 358 -6.10 -2.47 16.38
C HIS A 358 -4.76 -2.43 17.12
N LEU A 359 -3.95 -1.38 16.91
CA LEU A 359 -2.59 -1.26 17.45
C LEU A 359 -2.51 -1.52 18.97
N ASP A 360 -3.47 -0.99 19.72
CA ASP A 360 -3.51 -1.14 21.19
C ASP A 360 -3.67 -2.59 21.65
N ARG A 361 -4.23 -3.46 20.82
CA ARG A 361 -4.36 -4.89 21.13
C ARG A 361 -3.05 -5.64 20.94
N PHE A 362 -2.27 -5.25 19.94
CA PHE A 362 -0.91 -5.77 19.75
C PHE A 362 0.04 -5.26 20.85
N ALA A 363 -0.13 -4.00 21.28
CA ALA A 363 0.69 -3.42 22.34
C ALA A 363 0.40 -4.03 23.72
N ARG A 364 -0.86 -4.39 24.02
CA ARG A 364 -1.28 -4.95 25.31
C ARG A 364 -0.64 -6.30 25.67
N HIS A 365 -0.23 -7.11 24.69
CA HIS A 365 0.47 -8.37 24.99
C HIS A 365 1.90 -8.20 25.49
N LYS A 366 2.53 -7.02 25.33
CA LYS A 366 3.84 -6.73 25.92
C LYS A 366 3.79 -6.19 27.36
N GLN A 367 2.59 -5.88 27.86
CA GLN A 367 2.37 -5.37 29.23
C GLN A 367 1.49 -6.33 30.04
N ALA A 368 1.78 -7.64 29.97
CA ALA A 368 1.31 -8.51 31.04
C ALA A 368 1.90 -7.97 32.35
N PRO A 369 1.09 -7.68 33.38
CA PRO A 369 1.62 -7.15 34.63
C PRO A 369 2.55 -8.20 35.21
N LEU A 370 3.84 -7.85 35.35
CA LEU A 370 4.69 -8.50 36.35
C LEU A 370 3.91 -8.36 37.66
N LYS A 371 3.31 -9.46 38.13
CA LYS A 371 2.79 -9.55 39.48
C LYS A 371 3.99 -9.31 40.39
N LEU A 372 4.19 -8.07 40.81
CA LEU A 372 5.01 -7.77 41.98
C LEU A 372 4.34 -8.54 43.12
N HIS A 373 4.96 -9.65 43.51
CA HIS A 373 4.71 -10.29 44.79
C HIS A 373 5.13 -9.28 45.86
N THR A 374 4.21 -8.40 46.25
CA THR A 374 4.34 -7.64 47.48
C THR A 374 4.15 -8.64 48.62
N GLN A 375 5.24 -9.30 49.03
CA GLN A 375 5.26 -10.02 50.29
C GLN A 375 5.02 -9.00 51.40
N THR A 376 3.81 -9.03 51.94
CA THR A 376 3.44 -8.34 53.17
C THR A 376 4.16 -9.07 54.30
N PHE A 377 5.33 -8.57 54.71
CA PHE A 377 5.93 -8.98 55.98
C PHE A 377 5.07 -8.39 57.10
N PHE A 378 4.31 -9.26 57.76
CA PHE A 378 3.67 -8.98 59.03
C PHE A 378 4.73 -8.62 60.07
N THR A 379 4.60 -7.44 60.67
CA THR A 379 5.21 -7.12 61.96
C THR A 379 4.50 -7.92 63.05
N LEU A 380 5.21 -8.85 63.68
CA LEU A 380 4.79 -9.47 64.95
C LEU A 380 5.33 -8.62 66.09
N GLU A 381 4.44 -7.81 66.68
CA GLU A 381 4.56 -7.39 68.07
C GLU A 381 3.74 -8.36 68.94
N ARG A 382 4.45 -9.25 69.63
CA ARG A 382 4.34 -9.62 71.06
C ARG A 382 4.85 -11.02 71.33
#